data_AF-A0A9Y3SBV1-F1
#
_entry.id   AF-A0A9Y3SBV1-F1
#
_cell.length_a   1.000
_cell.length_b   1.000
_cell.length_c   1.000
_cell.angle_alpha   90.00
_cell.angle_beta   90.00
_cell.angle_gamma   90.00
#
_symmetry.space_group_name_H-M   'P 1'
#
loop_
_entity.id
_entity.type
_entity.pdbx_description
1 polymer ?
#
loop_
_entity_poly.entity_id
_entity_poly.type
_entity_poly.pdbx_seq_one_letter_code
_entity_poly.pdbx_strand_id
1 'polypeptide(L)'
;MGGQVSTEGVHVVVVGGGFGGIAAAQDLKYRGFSFTLIDMRDAFHHNLGALRAAVQPGFAQKTFIPYAETFGESFVQGRVELVDTDRQLVILEGGREVQYSHLILCTGTDGPFPGKFNTVASHKEAVQKYEDFIREVRSRFYCCLFRSYCY
;
A
#
# COMPACT_ATOMS: atom_id res chain seq x y z
N MET A 1 24.65 4.27 26.54
CA MET A 1 23.55 3.57 27.23
C MET A 1 22.93 2.59 26.25
N GLY A 2 23.37 1.33 26.26
CA GLY A 2 22.84 0.28 25.40
C GLY A 2 22.15 -0.77 26.27
N GLY A 3 20.86 -0.57 26.54
CA GLY A 3 20.04 -1.59 27.17
C GLY A 3 19.71 -2.65 26.12
N GLN A 4 20.08 -3.90 26.36
CA GLN A 4 19.56 -5.01 25.57
C GLN A 4 18.06 -5.13 25.88
N VAL A 5 17.22 -4.82 24.90
CA VAL A 5 15.77 -5.04 25.00
C VAL A 5 15.54 -6.52 24.75
N SER A 6 15.00 -7.23 25.74
CA SER A 6 14.57 -8.61 25.58
C SER A 6 13.48 -8.67 24.49
N THR A 7 13.76 -9.37 23.39
CA THR A 7 12.85 -9.54 22.25
C THR A 7 11.96 -10.78 22.35
N GLU A 8 12.11 -11.58 23.41
CA GLU A 8 11.28 -12.76 23.63
C GLU A 8 9.80 -12.38 23.76
N GLY A 9 8.96 -12.93 22.88
CA GLY A 9 7.51 -12.67 22.86
C GLY A 9 7.08 -11.36 22.19
N VAL A 10 7.99 -10.58 21.60
CA VAL A 10 7.63 -9.34 20.90
C VAL A 10 7.26 -9.63 19.45
N HIS A 11 5.97 -9.44 19.10
CA HIS A 11 5.47 -9.47 17.73
C HIS A 11 4.77 -8.17 17.39
N VAL A 12 5.31 -7.44 16.40
CA VAL A 12 4.80 -6.12 16.01
C VAL A 12 3.90 -6.25 14.78
N VAL A 13 2.65 -5.85 14.87
CA VAL A 13 1.76 -5.78 13.71
C VAL A 13 1.73 -4.35 13.18
N VAL A 14 2.00 -4.20 11.88
CA VAL A 14 1.94 -2.93 11.17
C VAL A 14 0.74 -2.95 10.24
N VAL A 15 -0.23 -2.07 10.46
CA VAL A 15 -1.44 -1.98 9.65
C VAL A 15 -1.31 -0.83 8.65
N GLY A 16 -1.30 -1.15 7.36
CA GLY A 16 -1.16 -0.22 6.25
C GLY A 16 0.28 -0.14 5.74
N GLY A 17 0.51 -0.57 4.51
CA GLY A 17 1.78 -0.56 3.79
C GLY A 17 2.07 0.76 3.06
N GLY A 18 1.61 1.90 3.57
CA GLY A 18 2.00 3.21 3.04
C GLY A 18 3.46 3.57 3.33
N PHE A 19 3.81 4.83 3.15
CA PHE A 19 5.16 5.34 3.46
C PHE A 19 5.57 5.07 4.92
N GLY A 20 4.68 5.34 5.88
CA GLY A 20 4.95 5.10 7.30
C GLY A 20 5.10 3.63 7.65
N GLY A 21 4.21 2.78 7.13
CA GLY A 21 4.23 1.34 7.42
C GLY A 21 5.44 0.64 6.83
N ILE A 22 5.85 1.00 5.61
CA ILE A 22 7.07 0.46 5.00
C ILE A 22 8.31 0.91 5.77
N ALA A 23 8.40 2.18 6.15
CA ALA A 23 9.53 2.68 6.92
C ALA A 23 9.64 1.94 8.28
N ALA A 24 8.50 1.74 8.96
CA ALA A 24 8.45 0.98 10.20
C ALA A 24 8.84 -0.50 9.99
N ALA A 25 8.28 -1.17 8.98
CA ALA A 25 8.59 -2.56 8.67
C ALA A 25 10.07 -2.76 8.28
N GLN A 26 10.67 -1.81 7.57
CA GLN A 26 12.09 -1.82 7.23
C GLN A 26 12.98 -1.68 8.46
N ASP A 27 12.66 -0.78 9.38
CA ASP A 27 13.43 -0.60 10.63
C ASP A 27 13.28 -1.84 11.55
N LEU A 28 12.07 -2.40 11.65
CA LEU A 28 11.82 -3.65 12.39
C LEU A 28 12.61 -4.83 11.81
N LYS A 29 12.62 -4.97 10.47
CA LYS A 29 13.41 -5.98 9.76
C LYS A 29 14.91 -5.79 10.01
N TYR A 30 15.41 -4.55 9.92
CA TYR A 30 16.82 -4.22 10.14
C TYR A 30 17.27 -4.55 11.57
N ARG A 31 16.41 -4.30 12.56
CA ARG A 31 16.66 -4.58 13.98
C ARG A 31 16.41 -6.03 14.38
N GLY A 32 15.88 -6.87 13.48
CA GLY A 32 15.62 -8.29 13.73
C GLY A 32 14.40 -8.58 14.61
N PHE A 33 13.41 -7.68 14.66
CA PHE A 33 12.15 -7.94 15.38
C PHE A 33 11.22 -8.84 14.55
N SER A 34 10.40 -9.64 15.23
CA SER A 34 9.28 -10.33 14.59
C SER A 34 8.17 -9.31 14.29
N PHE A 35 7.74 -9.24 13.04
CA PHE A 35 6.66 -8.34 12.63
C PHE A 35 5.79 -8.95 11.53
N THR A 36 4.57 -8.41 11.42
CA THR A 36 3.65 -8.68 10.31
C THR A 36 3.13 -7.36 9.75
N LEU A 37 3.36 -7.12 8.45
CA LEU A 37 2.76 -6.01 7.70
C LEU A 37 1.45 -6.48 7.07
N ILE A 38 0.37 -5.74 7.33
CA ILE A 38 -0.97 -6.02 6.79
C ILE A 38 -1.40 -4.86 5.90
N ASP A 39 -1.67 -5.11 4.62
CA ASP A 39 -2.29 -4.15 3.70
C ASP A 39 -3.27 -4.88 2.78
N MET A 40 -4.34 -4.20 2.38
CA MET A 40 -5.32 -4.76 1.44
C MET A 40 -4.75 -4.93 0.01
N ARG A 41 -3.71 -4.17 -0.34
CA ARG A 41 -3.00 -4.25 -1.62
C ARG A 41 -1.83 -5.22 -1.51
N ASP A 42 -1.48 -5.84 -2.63
CA ASP A 42 -0.31 -6.71 -2.79
C ASP A 42 0.99 -5.93 -3.07
N ALA A 43 0.89 -4.64 -3.37
CA ALA A 43 2.01 -3.77 -3.67
C ALA A 43 1.87 -2.37 -3.05
N PHE A 44 3.02 -1.80 -2.70
CA PHE A 44 3.14 -0.39 -2.33
C PHE A 44 2.81 0.51 -3.49
N HIS A 45 1.98 1.51 -3.26
CA HIS A 45 1.69 2.55 -4.25
C HIS A 45 2.46 3.84 -3.96
N HIS A 46 3.42 4.16 -4.83
CA HIS A 46 4.17 5.41 -4.77
C HIS A 46 3.34 6.59 -5.28
N ASN A 47 2.49 7.14 -4.41
CA ASN A 47 1.55 8.22 -4.74
C ASN A 47 2.22 9.46 -5.40
N LEU A 48 3.48 9.75 -5.10
CA LEU A 48 4.19 10.87 -5.74
C LEU A 48 4.48 10.61 -7.23
N GLY A 49 4.75 9.35 -7.58
CA GLY A 49 4.94 8.91 -8.98
C GLY A 49 3.62 8.75 -9.74
N ALA A 50 2.48 8.66 -9.05
CA ALA A 50 1.16 8.48 -9.63
C ALA A 50 0.81 9.56 -10.67
N LEU A 51 1.19 10.81 -10.42
CA LEU A 51 0.92 11.91 -11.36
C LEU A 51 1.66 11.71 -12.69
N ARG A 52 2.87 11.13 -12.66
CA ARG A 52 3.61 10.78 -13.87
C ARG A 52 3.00 9.55 -14.54
N ALA A 53 2.61 8.55 -13.75
CA ALA A 53 1.90 7.36 -14.26
C ALA A 53 0.58 7.72 -14.96
N ALA A 54 -0.10 8.76 -14.51
CA ALA A 54 -1.36 9.22 -15.08
C ALA A 54 -1.25 9.83 -16.50
N VAL A 55 -0.03 10.16 -16.96
CA VAL A 55 0.19 10.82 -18.26
C VAL A 55 1.18 10.10 -19.17
N GLN A 56 2.06 9.26 -18.61
CA GLN A 56 3.10 8.54 -19.33
C GLN A 56 2.80 7.03 -19.36
N PRO A 57 2.49 6.45 -20.54
CA PRO A 57 2.26 5.02 -20.67
C PRO A 57 3.46 4.19 -20.19
N GLY A 58 3.17 3.04 -19.58
CA GLY A 58 4.19 2.13 -19.06
C GLY A 58 4.92 2.62 -17.79
N PHE A 59 4.64 3.84 -17.31
CA PHE A 59 5.28 4.35 -16.09
C PHE A 59 4.65 3.78 -14.81
N ALA A 60 3.38 3.38 -14.85
CA ALA A 60 2.65 2.84 -13.70
C ALA A 60 3.35 1.63 -13.06
N GLN A 61 3.99 0.77 -13.85
CA GLN A 61 4.74 -0.39 -13.32
C GLN A 61 5.88 0.02 -12.36
N LYS A 62 6.45 1.23 -12.55
CA LYS A 62 7.52 1.75 -11.69
C LYS A 62 7.00 2.36 -10.39
N THR A 63 5.69 2.59 -10.29
CA THR A 63 5.07 3.18 -9.10
C THR A 63 4.57 2.15 -8.11
N PHE A 64 4.65 0.86 -8.45
CA PHE A 64 4.23 -0.23 -7.60
C PHE A 64 5.39 -1.13 -7.22
N ILE A 65 5.50 -1.46 -5.93
CA ILE A 65 6.56 -2.33 -5.39
C ILE A 65 5.89 -3.49 -4.65
N PRO A 66 6.00 -4.75 -5.11
CA PRO A 66 5.37 -5.89 -4.47
C PRO A 66 5.84 -6.11 -3.03
N TYR A 67 4.90 -6.28 -2.10
CA TYR A 67 5.24 -6.53 -0.69
C TYR A 67 5.81 -7.92 -0.46
N ALA A 68 5.28 -8.93 -1.15
CA ALA A 68 5.74 -10.32 -1.04
C ALA A 68 7.23 -10.45 -1.36
N GLU A 69 7.73 -9.75 -2.38
CA GLU A 69 9.15 -9.74 -2.74
C GLU A 69 10.02 -9.01 -1.70
N THR A 70 9.46 -8.01 -1.02
CA THR A 70 10.20 -7.16 -0.08
C THR A 70 10.25 -7.75 1.34
N PHE A 71 9.14 -8.32 1.79
CA PHE A 71 8.91 -8.74 3.18
C PHE A 71 8.66 -10.24 3.34
N GLY A 72 8.44 -10.98 2.25
CA GLY A 72 8.26 -12.44 2.30
C GLY A 72 7.09 -12.85 3.20
N GLU A 73 7.37 -13.76 4.15
CA GLU A 73 6.39 -14.29 5.10
C GLU A 73 5.91 -13.27 6.14
N SER A 74 6.64 -12.15 6.31
CA SER A 74 6.24 -11.06 7.21
C SER A 74 5.17 -10.14 6.61
N PHE A 75 4.60 -10.49 5.46
CA PHE A 75 3.51 -9.75 4.84
C PHE A 75 2.25 -10.61 4.73
N VAL A 76 1.11 -10.02 5.11
CA VAL A 76 -0.22 -10.60 4.94
C VAL A 76 -1.06 -9.63 4.13
N GLN A 77 -1.49 -10.08 2.95
CA GLN A 77 -2.48 -9.33 2.18
C GLN A 77 -3.87 -9.51 2.82
N GLY A 78 -4.50 -8.40 3.18
CA GLY A 78 -5.87 -8.40 3.65
C GLY A 78 -6.30 -7.05 4.22
N ARG A 79 -7.62 -6.83 4.24
CA ARG A 79 -8.20 -5.64 4.82
C ARG A 79 -8.42 -5.85 6.31
N VAL A 80 -7.94 -4.92 7.13
CA VAL A 80 -8.24 -4.91 8.57
C VAL A 80 -9.62 -4.31 8.79
N GLU A 81 -10.48 -5.00 9.53
CA GLU A 81 -11.83 -4.56 9.89
C GLU A 81 -11.92 -4.07 11.33
N LEU A 82 -11.24 -4.77 12.25
CA LEU A 82 -11.27 -4.44 13.67
C LEU A 82 -9.90 -4.60 14.31
N VAL A 83 -9.61 -3.73 15.26
CA VAL A 83 -8.52 -3.88 16.21
C VAL A 83 -9.13 -4.08 17.59
N ASP A 84 -8.96 -5.27 18.15
CA ASP A 84 -9.34 -5.60 19.52
C ASP A 84 -8.13 -5.32 20.43
N THR A 85 -8.25 -4.28 21.26
CA THR A 85 -7.20 -3.87 22.19
C THR A 85 -7.20 -4.67 23.48
N ASP A 86 -8.34 -5.29 23.84
CA ASP A 86 -8.47 -6.06 25.08
C ASP A 86 -7.82 -7.44 24.92
N ARG A 87 -8.02 -8.08 23.76
CA ARG A 87 -7.41 -9.36 23.39
C ARG A 87 -6.07 -9.21 22.66
N GLN A 88 -5.70 -7.98 22.29
CA GLN A 88 -4.52 -7.64 21.47
C GLN A 88 -4.51 -8.38 20.12
N LEU A 89 -5.61 -8.26 19.38
CA LEU A 89 -5.82 -8.91 18.08
C LEU A 89 -6.16 -7.89 16.99
N VAL A 90 -5.67 -8.14 15.78
CA VAL A 90 -6.13 -7.50 14.56
C VAL A 90 -7.00 -8.50 13.80
N ILE A 91 -8.23 -8.12 13.48
CA ILE A 91 -9.18 -8.94 12.75
C ILE A 91 -9.25 -8.44 11.31
N LEU A 92 -8.93 -9.33 10.38
CA LEU A 92 -9.02 -9.09 8.96
C LEU A 92 -10.40 -9.49 8.44
N GLU A 93 -10.77 -8.93 7.29
CA GLU A 93 -11.93 -9.34 6.51
C GLU A 93 -11.91 -10.86 6.28
N GLY A 94 -13.04 -11.51 6.55
CA GLY A 94 -13.15 -12.98 6.55
C GLY A 94 -12.84 -13.64 7.89
N GLY A 95 -12.61 -12.87 8.97
CA GLY A 95 -12.52 -13.37 10.34
C GLY A 95 -11.16 -13.92 10.75
N ARG A 96 -10.11 -13.71 9.95
CA ARG A 96 -8.74 -14.09 10.33
C ARG A 96 -8.25 -13.17 11.45
N GLU A 97 -7.85 -13.74 12.57
CA GLU A 97 -7.26 -13.01 13.70
C GLU A 97 -5.72 -13.07 13.63
N VAL A 98 -5.06 -11.94 13.92
CA VAL A 98 -3.59 -11.82 14.03
C VAL A 98 -3.26 -11.22 15.39
N GLN A 99 -2.56 -11.98 16.23
CA GLN A 99 -2.17 -11.52 17.56
C GLN A 99 -0.93 -10.63 17.52
N TYR A 100 -0.90 -9.60 18.37
CA TYR A 100 0.21 -8.67 18.46
C TYR A 100 0.59 -8.37 19.90
N SER A 101 1.86 -8.03 20.13
CA SER A 101 2.27 -7.37 21.37
C SER A 101 2.32 -5.86 21.20
N HIS A 102 2.66 -5.37 20.00
CA HIS A 102 2.67 -3.96 19.64
C HIS A 102 1.97 -3.75 18.30
N LEU A 103 1.24 -2.64 18.20
CA LEU A 103 0.49 -2.28 17.01
C LEU A 103 0.97 -0.93 16.48
N ILE A 104 1.25 -0.87 15.18
CA ILE A 104 1.58 0.36 14.46
C ILE A 104 0.49 0.61 13.43
N LEU A 105 -0.27 1.69 13.61
CA LEU A 105 -1.32 2.10 12.67
C LEU A 105 -0.76 3.09 11.64
N CYS A 106 -0.74 2.67 10.38
CA CYS A 106 -0.18 3.38 9.23
C CYS A 106 -1.12 3.36 8.01
N THR A 107 -2.44 3.28 8.23
CA THR A 107 -3.49 3.21 7.19
C THR A 107 -3.55 4.45 6.30
N GLY A 108 -2.97 5.56 6.74
CA GLY A 108 -2.93 6.80 5.97
C GLY A 108 -4.31 7.43 5.80
N THR A 109 -4.52 8.09 4.66
CA THR A 109 -5.77 8.80 4.33
C THR A 109 -6.30 8.38 2.97
N ASP A 110 -7.61 8.52 2.82
CA ASP A 110 -8.30 8.31 1.55
C ASP A 110 -8.30 9.53 0.63
N GLY A 111 -8.58 9.30 -0.65
CA GLY A 111 -8.67 10.36 -1.64
C GLY A 111 -8.94 9.87 -3.06
N PRO A 112 -9.12 10.79 -4.01
CA PRO A 112 -9.47 10.44 -5.38
C PRO A 112 -8.25 9.90 -6.16
N PHE A 113 -8.53 8.98 -7.06
CA PHE A 113 -7.62 8.58 -8.14
C PHE A 113 -7.40 9.77 -9.10
N PRO A 114 -6.19 10.00 -9.65
CA PRO A 114 -4.97 9.17 -9.55
C PRO A 114 -4.10 9.44 -8.31
N GLY A 115 -4.38 10.47 -7.50
CA GLY A 115 -3.52 10.84 -6.37
C GLY A 115 -3.48 9.81 -5.25
N LYS A 116 -4.55 9.03 -5.09
CA LYS A 116 -4.66 7.92 -4.15
C LYS A 116 -5.24 6.68 -4.83
N PHE A 117 -4.78 5.52 -4.39
CA PHE A 117 -5.28 4.22 -4.81
C PHE A 117 -5.47 3.36 -3.56
N ASN A 118 -6.67 3.45 -2.99
CA ASN A 118 -7.07 2.76 -1.77
C ASN A 118 -8.26 1.83 -2.03
N THR A 119 -8.16 1.04 -3.09
CA THR A 119 -9.13 0.00 -3.42
C THR A 119 -8.48 -1.36 -3.26
N VAL A 120 -9.26 -2.35 -2.85
CA VAL A 120 -8.85 -3.76 -2.88
C VAL A 120 -8.66 -4.14 -4.34
N ALA A 121 -7.41 -4.22 -4.78
CA ALA A 121 -7.04 -4.58 -6.14
C ALA A 121 -5.62 -5.13 -6.14
N SER A 122 -5.37 -6.04 -7.08
CA SER A 122 -4.03 -6.54 -7.37
C SER A 122 -3.17 -5.49 -8.07
N HIS A 123 -1.86 -5.67 -8.00
CA HIS A 123 -0.88 -4.85 -8.69
C HIS A 123 -1.19 -4.72 -10.18
N LYS A 124 -1.59 -5.82 -10.82
CA LYS A 124 -1.93 -5.85 -12.26
C LYS A 124 -3.16 -5.00 -12.56
N GLU A 125 -4.21 -5.11 -11.75
CA GLU A 125 -5.42 -4.30 -11.90
C GLU A 125 -5.13 -2.81 -11.66
N ALA A 126 -4.26 -2.50 -10.69
CA ALA A 126 -3.85 -1.13 -10.42
C ALA A 126 -3.10 -0.51 -11.62
N VAL A 127 -2.16 -1.24 -12.23
CA VAL A 127 -1.47 -0.81 -13.45
C VAL A 127 -2.45 -0.64 -14.62
N GLN A 128 -3.37 -1.59 -14.80
CA GLN A 128 -4.38 -1.51 -15.86
C GLN A 128 -5.25 -0.26 -15.72
N LYS A 129 -5.65 0.10 -14.50
CA LYS A 129 -6.42 1.32 -14.23
C LYS A 129 -5.69 2.59 -14.66
N TYR A 130 -4.38 2.66 -14.49
CA TYR A 130 -3.58 3.77 -15.00
C TYR A 130 -3.55 3.81 -16.53
N GLU A 131 -3.38 2.67 -17.20
CA GLU A 131 -3.39 2.62 -18.67
C GLU A 131 -4.75 3.05 -19.26
N ASP A 132 -5.85 2.63 -18.64
CA ASP A 132 -7.19 3.06 -19.03
C ASP A 132 -7.42 4.55 -18.79
N PHE A 133 -6.91 5.09 -17.67
CA PHE A 133 -6.94 6.52 -17.39
C PHE A 133 -6.16 7.34 -18.43
N ILE A 134 -4.96 6.89 -18.82
CA ILE A 134 -4.15 7.55 -19.86
C ILE A 134 -4.92 7.55 -21.19
N ARG A 135 -5.60 6.45 -21.54
CA ARG A 135 -6.41 6.36 -22.76
C ARG A 135 -7.53 7.40 -22.76
N GLU A 136 -8.22 7.57 -21.62
CA GLU A 136 -9.29 8.56 -21.46
C GLU A 136 -8.77 10.00 -21.51
N VAL A 137 -7.68 10.30 -20.80
CA VAL A 137 -7.07 11.63 -20.82
C VAL A 137 -6.66 11.99 -22.25
N ARG A 138 -6.01 11.07 -22.96
CA ARG A 138 -5.61 11.27 -24.36
C ARG A 138 -6.81 11.50 -25.27
N SER A 139 -7.86 10.68 -25.20
CA SER A 139 -9.03 10.82 -26.07
C SER A 139 -9.71 12.19 -25.89
N ARG A 140 -9.84 12.66 -24.65
CA ARG A 140 -10.36 13.99 -24.33
C ARG A 140 -9.44 15.10 -24.82
N PHE A 141 -8.12 14.94 -24.65
CA PHE A 141 -7.13 15.92 -25.13
C PHE A 141 -7.17 16.05 -26.66
N TYR A 142 -7.19 14.93 -27.38
CA TYR A 142 -7.32 14.93 -28.85
C TYR A 142 -8.66 15.53 -29.31
N CYS A 143 -9.76 15.22 -28.63
CA CYS A 143 -11.07 15.81 -28.95
C CYS A 143 -11.05 17.34 -28.79
N CYS A 144 -10.49 17.86 -27.69
CA CYS A 144 -10.36 19.31 -27.48
C CYS A 144 -9.38 19.98 -28.46
N LEU A 145 -8.27 19.32 -28.79
CA LEU A 145 -7.28 19.85 -29.73
C LEU A 145 -7.88 19.98 -31.13
N PHE A 146 -8.52 18.91 -31.64
CA PHE A 146 -9.15 18.95 -32.98
C PHE A 146 -10.37 19.86 -33.04
N ARG A 147 -11.13 19.99 -31.95
CA ARG A 147 -12.26 20.93 -31.88
C ARG A 147 -11.82 22.40 -31.84
N SER A 148 -10.56 22.67 -31.48
CA SER A 148 -9.95 24.01 -31.57
C SER A 148 -9.36 24.32 -32.96
N TYR A 149 -9.21 23.30 -33.83
CA TYR A 149 -8.76 23.45 -35.22
C TYR A 149 -9.91 23.43 -36.24
N CYS A 150 -11.15 23.31 -35.77
CA CYS A 150 -12.36 23.52 -36.57
C CYS A 150 -12.95 24.91 -36.28
N TYR A 151 -12.25 25.96 -36.71
CA TYR A 151 -12.77 27.31 -36.93
C TYR A 151 -12.12 27.90 -38.18
#